data_AF-V7FUL2-F1
#
_entry.id   AF-V7FUL2-F1
#
_cell.length_a   1.000
_cell.length_b   1.000
_cell.length_c   1.000
_cell.angle_alpha   90.00
_cell.angle_beta   90.00
_cell.angle_gamma   90.00
#
_symmetry.space_group_name_H-M   'P 1'
#
loop_
_entity.id
_entity.type
_entity.pdbx_description
1 polymer ?
#
loop_
_entity_poly.entity_id
_entity_poly.type
_entity_poly.pdbx_seq_one_letter_code
_entity_poly.pdbx_strand_id
1 'polypeptide(L)'
;MIILFVAFFGFGALLNLAISGFGNGPRTSIGYIPALLFVFAIYVPLVALFVRRLHDIGLSGWFALLCFAPALNAIAFIVLGVIPSQLGENQWGQVPAGVGI
;
A
#
# COMPACT_ATOMS: atom_id res chain seq x y z
N MET A 1 5.43 1.94 0.50
CA MET A 1 3.98 2.25 0.32
C MET A 1 3.60 3.59 0.93
N ILE A 2 4.07 3.91 2.15
CA ILE A 2 3.77 5.19 2.79
C ILE A 2 4.28 6.41 2.03
N ILE A 3 5.45 6.31 1.38
CA ILE A 3 6.02 7.38 0.56
C ILE A 3 5.09 7.70 -0.63
N LEU A 4 4.54 6.66 -1.28
CA LEU A 4 3.57 6.83 -2.35
C LEU A 4 2.28 7.47 -1.83
N PHE A 5 1.78 7.03 -0.67
CA PHE A 5 0.60 7.63 -0.05
C PHE A 5 0.81 9.13 0.24
N VAL A 6 1.92 9.49 0.87
CA VAL A 6 2.27 10.90 1.17
C VAL A 6 2.47 11.69 -0.12
N ALA A 7 3.14 11.12 -1.12
CA ALA A 7 3.36 11.78 -2.41
C ALA A 7 2.06 12.05 -3.16
N PHE A 8 1.15 11.07 -3.26
CA PHE A 8 -0.14 11.24 -3.94
C PHE A 8 -1.11 12.13 -3.16
N PHE A 9 -1.16 12.01 -1.84
CA PHE A 9 -1.95 12.90 -0.99
C PHE A 9 -1.43 14.34 -1.07
N GLY A 10 -0.11 14.53 -0.96
CA GLY A 10 0.55 15.82 -1.14
C GLY A 10 0.31 16.42 -2.52
N PHE A 11 0.44 15.62 -3.58
CA PHE A 11 0.12 16.03 -4.95
C PHE A 11 -1.33 16.46 -5.10
N GLY A 12 -2.29 15.71 -4.53
CA GLY A 12 -3.71 16.10 -4.51
C GLY A 12 -3.97 17.42 -3.79
N ALA A 13 -3.30 17.64 -2.66
CA ALA A 13 -3.37 18.90 -1.93
C ALA A 13 -2.78 20.07 -2.73
N LEU A 14 -1.66 19.85 -3.42
CA LEU A 14 -1.03 20.85 -4.30
C LEU A 14 -1.90 21.17 -5.52
N LEU A 15 -2.50 20.16 -6.16
CA LEU A 15 -3.46 20.36 -7.25
C LEU A 15 -4.67 21.16 -6.79
N ASN A 16 -5.23 20.83 -5.63
CA ASN A 16 -6.33 21.58 -5.06
C ASN A 16 -5.94 23.06 -4.82
N LEU A 17 -4.75 23.30 -4.28
CA LEU A 17 -4.23 24.66 -4.03
C LEU A 17 -3.99 25.45 -5.33
N ALA A 18 -3.46 24.79 -6.35
CA ALA A 18 -3.23 25.37 -7.68
C ALA A 18 -4.57 25.74 -8.36
N ILE A 19 -5.57 24.85 -8.28
CA ILE A 19 -6.91 25.11 -8.84
C ILE A 19 -7.63 26.22 -8.05
N SER A 20 -7.46 26.25 -6.72
CA SER A 20 -8.06 27.28 -5.86
C SER A 20 -7.34 28.64 -5.91
N GLY A 21 -6.27 28.77 -6.70
CA GLY A 21 -5.61 30.05 -6.99
C GLY A 21 -4.98 30.76 -5.79
N PHE A 22 -4.59 30.04 -4.73
CA PHE A 22 -4.03 30.59 -3.48
C PHE A 22 -4.90 31.65 -2.77
N GLY A 23 -6.13 31.89 -3.22
CA GLY A 23 -7.03 32.91 -2.67
C GLY A 23 -7.92 32.39 -1.54
N ASN A 24 -8.42 33.29 -0.69
CA ASN A 24 -9.41 32.98 0.35
C ASN A 24 -10.84 32.78 -0.19
N GLY A 25 -10.99 32.44 -1.47
CA GLY A 25 -12.29 32.16 -2.09
C GLY A 25 -12.94 30.91 -1.49
N PRO A 26 -14.22 30.62 -1.83
CA PRO A 26 -14.90 29.43 -1.35
C PRO A 26 -14.03 28.21 -1.64
N ARG A 27 -13.60 27.50 -0.58
CA ARG A 27 -12.82 26.27 -0.70
C ARG A 27 -13.71 25.22 -1.36
N THR A 28 -13.67 25.15 -2.68
CA THR A 28 -14.41 24.14 -3.42
C THR A 28 -13.75 22.79 -3.14
N SER A 29 -14.50 21.87 -2.55
CA SER A 29 -14.04 20.51 -2.23
C SER A 29 -13.74 19.65 -3.47
N ILE A 30 -13.87 20.22 -4.67
CA ILE A 30 -13.83 19.56 -5.97
C ILE A 30 -12.47 18.90 -6.23
N GLY A 31 -11.36 19.44 -5.68
CA GLY A 31 -10.03 18.85 -5.83
C GLY A 31 -9.77 17.64 -4.92
N TYR A 32 -10.36 17.62 -3.72
CA TYR A 32 -10.05 16.61 -2.70
C TYR A 32 -10.72 15.26 -2.95
N ILE A 33 -11.98 15.26 -3.41
CA ILE A 33 -12.76 14.03 -3.64
C ILE A 33 -12.10 13.12 -4.69
N PRO A 34 -11.79 13.59 -5.92
CA PRO A 34 -11.13 12.75 -6.91
C PRO A 34 -9.71 12.33 -6.50
N ALA A 35 -8.97 13.20 -5.81
CA ALA A 35 -7.65 12.86 -5.28
C ALA A 35 -7.71 11.72 -4.26
N LEU A 36 -8.67 11.76 -3.33
CA LEU A 36 -8.88 10.68 -2.37
C LEU A 36 -9.26 9.38 -3.07
N LEU A 37 -10.22 9.40 -4.00
CA LEU A 37 -10.62 8.19 -4.74
C LEU A 37 -9.44 7.56 -5.49
N PHE A 38 -8.61 8.39 -6.12
CA PHE A 38 -7.41 7.93 -6.82
C PHE A 38 -6.38 7.30 -5.86
N VAL A 39 -6.13 7.93 -4.72
CA VAL A 39 -5.25 7.39 -3.67
C VAL A 39 -5.77 6.03 -3.21
N PHE A 40 -7.05 5.90 -2.89
CA PHE A 40 -7.64 4.62 -2.45
C PHE A 40 -7.56 3.54 -3.54
N ALA A 41 -7.86 3.89 -4.81
CA ALA A 41 -7.82 2.95 -5.92
C ALA A 41 -6.42 2.32 -6.13
N ILE A 42 -5.35 3.05 -5.81
CA ILE A 42 -3.97 2.55 -5.88
C ILE A 42 -3.55 1.88 -4.57
N TYR A 43 -3.96 2.42 -3.43
CA TYR A 43 -3.46 1.98 -2.14
C TYR A 43 -4.05 0.64 -1.71
N VAL A 44 -5.33 0.39 -1.98
CA VAL A 44 -5.99 -0.89 -1.67
C VAL A 44 -5.28 -2.09 -2.34
N PRO A 45 -5.03 -2.11 -3.65
CA PRO A 45 -4.32 -3.23 -4.27
C PRO A 45 -2.86 -3.35 -3.80
N LEU A 46 -2.17 -2.24 -3.48
CA LEU A 46 -0.84 -2.29 -2.89
C LEU A 46 -0.83 -3.02 -1.53
N VAL A 47 -1.79 -2.72 -0.66
CA VAL A 47 -1.94 -3.42 0.62
C VAL A 47 -2.29 -4.90 0.39
N ALA A 48 -3.16 -5.20 -0.56
CA ALA A 48 -3.53 -6.59 -0.89
C ALA A 48 -2.31 -7.43 -1.36
N LEU A 49 -1.43 -6.86 -2.19
CA LEU A 49 -0.19 -7.52 -2.61
C LEU A 49 0.77 -7.75 -1.44
N PHE A 50 0.82 -6.81 -0.49
CA PHE A 50 1.66 -6.93 0.69
C PHE A 50 1.15 -8.02 1.65
N VAL A 51 -0.16 -8.08 1.86
CA VAL A 51 -0.82 -9.17 2.60
C VAL A 51 -0.54 -10.53 1.93
N ARG A 52 -0.64 -10.59 0.60
CA ARG A 52 -0.29 -11.81 -0.15
C ARG A 52 1.16 -12.22 0.11
N ARG A 53 2.11 -11.29 0.06
CA ARG A 53 3.51 -11.62 0.33
C ARG A 53 3.78 -12.09 1.77
N LEU A 54 3.05 -11.55 2.75
CA LEU A 54 3.09 -12.05 4.12
C LEU A 54 2.57 -13.49 4.23
N HIS A 55 1.47 -13.78 3.53
CA HIS A 55 0.93 -15.14 3.48
C HIS A 55 1.89 -16.10 2.78
N ASP A 56 2.56 -15.67 1.69
CA ASP A 56 3.54 -16.49 0.95
C ASP A 56 4.72 -16.94 1.84
N ILE A 57 5.06 -16.19 2.90
CA ILE A 57 6.11 -16.54 3.87
C ILE A 57 5.55 -17.17 5.16
N GLY A 58 4.25 -17.47 5.22
CA GLY A 58 3.60 -18.12 6.35
C GLY A 58 3.19 -17.19 7.50
N LEU A 59 3.33 -15.87 7.35
CA LEU A 59 2.91 -14.88 8.35
C LEU A 59 1.46 -14.44 8.15
N SER A 60 0.86 -13.87 9.18
CA SER A 60 -0.49 -13.30 9.10
C SER A 60 -0.54 -11.98 8.33
N GLY A 61 -1.57 -11.79 7.51
CA GLY A 61 -1.84 -10.53 6.82
C GLY A 61 -1.96 -9.30 7.73
N TRP A 62 -2.27 -9.49 9.01
CA TRP A 62 -2.33 -8.40 10.00
C TRP A 62 -0.99 -7.65 10.15
N PHE A 63 0.14 -8.31 9.89
CA PHE A 63 1.45 -7.64 9.88
C PHE A 63 1.58 -6.58 8.78
N ALA A 64 0.70 -6.56 7.78
CA ALA A 64 0.64 -5.48 6.79
C ALA A 64 0.31 -4.12 7.43
N LEU A 65 -0.36 -4.11 8.60
CA LEU A 65 -0.65 -2.87 9.32
C LEU A 65 0.63 -2.18 9.83
N LEU A 66 1.69 -2.94 10.13
CA LEU A 66 2.98 -2.36 10.55
C LEU A 66 3.60 -1.48 9.45
N CYS A 67 3.22 -1.70 8.19
CA CYS A 67 3.66 -0.88 7.07
C CYS A 67 3.04 0.52 7.02
N PHE A 68 2.06 0.83 7.86
CA PHE A 68 1.63 2.22 8.07
C PHE A 68 2.61 3.02 8.96
N ALA A 69 3.57 2.37 9.62
CA ALA A 69 4.64 3.08 10.31
C ALA A 69 5.80 3.35 9.32
N PRO A 70 6.27 4.60 9.14
CA PRO A 70 7.28 4.91 8.13
C PRO A 70 8.59 4.13 8.25
N ALA A 71 9.12 4.00 9.47
CA ALA A 71 10.36 3.26 9.73
C ALA A 71 10.19 1.75 9.50
N LEU A 72 9.06 1.19 9.93
CA LEU A 72 8.77 -0.24 9.76
C LEU A 72 8.46 -0.58 8.29
N ASN A 73 7.87 0.33 7.53
CA ASN A 73 7.61 0.12 6.10
C ASN A 73 8.89 -0.17 5.32
N ALA A 74 9.94 0.63 5.52
CA ALA A 74 11.20 0.47 4.79
C ALA A 74 11.89 -0.86 5.14
N ILE A 75 11.96 -1.18 6.43
CA ILE A 75 12.56 -2.43 6.91
C ILE A 75 11.75 -3.63 6.42
N ALA A 76 10.43 -3.60 6.56
CA ALA A 76 9.56 -4.69 6.12
C ALA A 76 9.66 -4.93 4.60
N PHE A 77 9.81 -3.87 3.79
CA PHE A 77 9.97 -4.01 2.34
C PHE A 77 11.26 -4.75 1.95
N ILE A 78 12.37 -4.42 2.62
CA ILE A 78 13.66 -5.09 2.40
C ILE A 78 13.59 -6.54 2.89
N VAL A 79 13.13 -6.73 4.13
CA VAL A 79 13.07 -8.05 4.76
C VAL A 79 12.16 -9.01 3.98
N LEU A 80 10.93 -8.60 3.66
CA LEU A 80 9.99 -9.43 2.90
C LEU A 80 10.39 -9.63 1.43
N GLY A 81 11.17 -8.70 0.87
CA GLY A 81 11.70 -8.82 -0.49
C GLY A 81 12.80 -9.88 -0.60
N VAL A 82 13.61 -10.03 0.45
CA VAL A 82 14.74 -10.97 0.48
C VAL A 82 14.33 -12.34 1.02
N ILE A 83 13.31 -12.42 1.87
CA ILE A 83 12.83 -13.69 2.41
C ILE A 83 12.21 -14.55 1.29
N PRO A 84 12.71 -15.78 1.07
CA PRO A 84 12.08 -16.72 0.16
C PRO A 84 10.68 -17.09 0.65
N SER A 85 9.75 -17.34 -0.27
CA SER A 85 8.45 -17.91 0.08
C SER A 85 8.62 -19.26 0.78
N GLN A 86 7.67 -19.61 1.64
CA GLN A 86 7.66 -20.89 2.32
C GLN A 86 7.51 -22.03 1.28
N LEU A 87 8.36 -23.05 1.40
CA LEU A 87 8.29 -24.27 0.57
C LEU A 87 7.30 -25.24 1.21
N GLY A 88 6.33 -25.73 0.44
CA GLY A 88 5.29 -26.64 0.93
C GLY A 88 3.96 -25.93 1.25
N GLU A 89 2.96 -26.70 1.68
CA GLU A 89 1.66 -26.15 2.04
C GLU A 89 1.79 -25.19 3.23
N ASN A 90 1.12 -24.05 3.14
CA ASN A 90 0.99 -23.13 4.26
C ASN A 90 -0.49 -23.02 4.68
N GLN A 91 -0.74 -22.43 5.85
CA GLN A 91 -2.09 -22.23 6.38
C GLN A 91 -2.98 -21.31 5.51
N TRP A 92 -2.41 -20.65 4.50
CA TRP A 92 -3.05 -19.67 3.62
C TRP A 92 -3.33 -20.21 2.22
N GLY A 93 -2.86 -21.41 1.86
CA GLY A 93 -3.11 -22.02 0.56
C GLY A 93 -2.25 -23.24 0.24
N GLN A 94 -2.75 -24.05 -0.70
CA GLN A 94 -2.03 -25.21 -1.22
C GLN A 94 -0.96 -24.80 -2.23
N VAL A 95 0.12 -25.59 -2.31
CA VAL A 95 1.16 -25.41 -3.34
C VAL A 95 0.57 -25.78 -4.72
N PRO A 96 0.93 -25.06 -5.80
CA PRO A 96 0.53 -25.44 -7.14
C PRO A 96 0.90 -26.88 -7.47
N ALA A 97 -0.05 -27.63 -8.03
CA ALA A 97 0.18 -29.01 -8.44
C ALA A 97 1.35 -29.08 -9.43
N GLY A 98 2.39 -29.86 -9.10
CA GLY A 98 3.59 -30.04 -9.92
C GLY A 98 4.89 -29.49 -9.32
N VAL A 99 4.82 -28.75 -8.21
CA VAL A 99 6.01 -28.40 -7.41
C VAL A 99 6.20 -29.50 -6.35
N GLY A 100 6.75 -30.63 -6.79
CA GLY A 100 7.20 -31.70 -5.90
C GLY A 100 8.55 -31.36 -5.27
N ILE A 101 8.69 -31.63 -3.97
CA ILE A 101 9.99 -31.81 -3.32
C ILE A 101 10.56 -33.19 -3.65
#